data_AF-A0A101K2H2-F1
#
_entry.id   AF-A0A101K2H2-F1
#
_cell.length_a   1.000
_cell.length_b   1.000
_cell.length_c   1.000
_cell.angle_alpha   90.00
_cell.angle_beta   90.00
_cell.angle_gamma   90.00
#
_symmetry.space_group_name_H-M   'P 1'
#
loop_
_entity.id
_entity.type
_entity.pdbx_description
1 polymer ?
#
loop_
_entity_poly.entity_id
_entity_poly.type
_entity_poly.pdbx_seq_one_letter_code
_entity_poly.pdbx_strand_id
1 'polypeptide(L)'
;MVVADTDEGPAVASEAHVLFDAALPAVGNINAELKRLGFPVRIRYGDGRLADHSGFLPAMLRHQQSGCEIDVHGGPDAVSDIEAPETGKPFSHRVSLRWASDKDEAIVGLCVAAALARLTQGMVLDEGSGKWQGAGKAIDHARQYIEAAGARCGPAEPGTRPADIKRYLKGLLAEREDLVLVGRHLLIRPVRHILRGALFDRTGERTRFRIWPYLQPLYGCPVSTGCLEPIHGSLWDVTASHFMPLLQDALLHDVFADVGSITTLEGLSSRLESNREKVSACVVALLLAGRPQTASTIIDGLEARDAIWAHWLAEERQLLDRDVKAVCAEFREREERTVQALKIASIWEPSPFPAELPEHLRESVAEPQFQAGTWPATPDGLLAPLPDQPGELKFSREYIFRRGFPLLLKPMTIAAGQRAYRAHERLIAAQRLHDGMLLLSIVDPQRAHQSWIDQTSPGADPIGYHSRFLLYGIERLAEVSLHRRSLSEEPLSISSIDIRSRDRRREIWRCNFRHDQAVATVFDARGASLGGITSDLPPDLLAALVLDHPVPGAPNDILRRTRRLLDGMGYGELDLDLPLEGS
;
A
#
# COMPACT_ATOMS: atom_id res chain seq x y z
N MET A 1 -29.32 -17.05 22.06
CA MET A 1 -29.64 -15.73 22.65
C MET A 1 -28.46 -14.84 22.34
N VAL A 2 -28.64 -13.95 21.35
CA VAL A 2 -27.74 -12.92 20.81
C VAL A 2 -26.24 -13.26 20.75
N VAL A 3 -25.81 -13.80 19.61
CA VAL A 3 -24.43 -13.76 19.14
C VAL A 3 -24.23 -12.42 18.46
N ALA A 4 -23.29 -11.61 18.94
CA ALA A 4 -22.78 -10.44 18.24
C ALA A 4 -21.43 -10.84 17.65
N ASP A 5 -21.44 -11.01 16.33
CA ASP A 5 -20.25 -11.09 15.49
C ASP A 5 -19.58 -9.72 15.44
N THR A 6 -18.27 -9.69 15.68
CA THR A 6 -17.38 -8.63 15.18
C THR A 6 -16.15 -9.32 14.65
N ASP A 7 -16.30 -9.80 13.42
CA ASP A 7 -15.23 -10.18 12.52
C ASP A 7 -14.55 -8.88 12.06
N GLU A 8 -13.36 -8.57 12.58
CA GLU A 8 -12.51 -7.49 12.02
C GLU A 8 -11.87 -8.02 10.73
N GLY A 9 -12.71 -8.14 9.69
CA GLY A 9 -12.26 -8.09 8.32
C GLY A 9 -11.59 -6.75 7.99
N PRO A 10 -11.03 -6.59 6.78
CA PRO A 10 -10.45 -5.30 6.36
C PRO A 10 -11.45 -4.19 6.66
N ALA A 11 -11.00 -3.11 7.30
CA ALA A 11 -11.86 -1.99 7.72
C ALA A 11 -12.78 -1.58 6.57
N VAL A 12 -14.04 -2.02 6.63
CA VAL A 12 -15.01 -1.83 5.57
C VAL A 12 -15.30 -0.33 5.54
N ALA A 13 -15.01 0.31 4.40
CA ALA A 13 -15.39 1.70 4.20
C ALA A 13 -16.90 1.80 4.40
N SER A 14 -17.37 2.73 5.21
CA SER A 14 -18.80 2.91 5.42
C SER A 14 -19.37 3.73 4.26
N GLU A 15 -20.51 3.29 3.72
CA GLU A 15 -21.16 3.96 2.60
C GLU A 15 -22.58 4.44 2.93
N ALA A 16 -23.01 5.49 2.25
CA ALA A 16 -24.41 5.83 2.09
C ALA A 16 -24.77 5.95 0.61
N HIS A 17 -25.88 5.34 0.22
CA HIS A 17 -26.40 5.39 -1.15
C HIS A 17 -27.67 6.21 -1.21
N VAL A 18 -27.79 7.08 -2.20
CA VAL A 18 -29.00 7.83 -2.50
C VAL A 18 -29.58 7.35 -3.82
N LEU A 19 -30.81 6.83 -3.79
CA LEU A 19 -31.57 6.47 -4.99
C LEU A 19 -32.66 7.49 -5.25
N PHE A 20 -32.78 7.94 -6.50
CA PHE A 20 -33.83 8.86 -6.92
C PHE A 20 -34.17 8.75 -8.40
N ASP A 21 -35.36 9.24 -8.76
CA ASP A 21 -35.83 9.34 -10.14
C ASP A 21 -36.04 10.80 -10.54
N ALA A 22 -34.93 11.53 -10.61
CA ALA A 22 -34.91 12.95 -10.93
C ALA A 22 -33.58 13.31 -11.60
N ALA A 23 -33.54 14.46 -12.28
CA ALA A 23 -32.29 14.99 -12.82
C ALA A 23 -31.27 15.24 -11.69
N LEU A 24 -30.02 14.91 -11.95
CA LEU A 24 -28.94 15.07 -10.98
C LEU A 24 -28.74 16.56 -10.61
N PRO A 25 -28.85 16.95 -9.32
CA PRO A 25 -28.71 18.34 -8.94
C PRO A 25 -27.30 18.90 -9.20
N ALA A 26 -27.21 20.16 -9.61
CA ALA A 26 -25.94 20.89 -9.66
C ALA A 26 -25.39 21.13 -8.24
N VAL A 27 -24.06 21.25 -8.11
CA VAL A 27 -23.40 21.48 -6.80
C VAL A 27 -23.93 22.73 -6.09
N GLY A 28 -24.24 23.79 -6.84
CA GLY A 28 -24.85 25.01 -6.31
C GLY A 28 -26.19 24.76 -5.59
N ASN A 29 -27.04 23.89 -6.15
CA ASN A 29 -28.34 23.53 -5.57
C ASN A 29 -28.15 22.72 -4.28
N ILE A 30 -27.18 21.80 -4.27
CA ILE A 30 -26.85 20.99 -3.10
C ILE A 30 -26.33 21.90 -1.98
N ASN A 31 -25.43 22.84 -2.28
CA ASN A 31 -24.94 23.81 -1.31
C ASN A 31 -26.05 24.73 -0.76
N ALA A 32 -27.01 25.13 -1.60
CA ALA A 32 -28.17 25.91 -1.16
C ALA A 32 -29.05 25.09 -0.20
N GLU A 33 -29.27 23.80 -0.50
CA GLU A 33 -30.05 22.91 0.34
C GLU A 33 -29.35 22.58 1.66
N LEU A 34 -28.05 22.28 1.65
CA LEU A 34 -27.22 22.09 2.86
C LEU A 34 -27.37 23.30 3.80
N LYS A 35 -27.27 24.52 3.24
CA LYS A 35 -27.46 25.77 3.98
C LYS A 35 -28.89 25.89 4.53
N ARG A 36 -29.91 25.56 3.74
CA ARG A 36 -31.32 25.62 4.15
C ARG A 36 -31.63 24.63 5.28
N LEU A 37 -30.99 23.47 5.28
CA LEU A 37 -31.13 22.45 6.32
C LEU A 37 -30.38 22.79 7.62
N GLY A 38 -29.55 23.83 7.59
CA GLY A 38 -28.70 24.25 8.70
C GLY A 38 -27.46 23.37 8.88
N PHE A 39 -27.09 22.59 7.87
CA PHE A 39 -25.89 21.75 7.95
C PHE A 39 -24.62 22.61 7.83
N PRO A 40 -23.60 22.38 8.69
CA PRO A 40 -22.36 23.14 8.66
C PRO A 40 -21.40 22.66 7.56
N VAL A 41 -21.94 22.22 6.41
CA VAL A 41 -21.22 21.63 5.28
C VAL A 41 -21.34 22.53 4.06
N ARG A 42 -20.23 22.74 3.35
CA ARG A 42 -20.20 23.42 2.05
C ARG A 42 -19.27 22.69 1.09
N ILE A 43 -19.79 22.16 0.00
CA ILE A 43 -19.02 21.54 -1.08
C ILE A 43 -18.15 22.63 -1.74
N ARG A 44 -16.85 22.36 -1.88
CA ARG A 44 -15.82 23.28 -2.43
C ARG A 44 -15.52 22.98 -3.89
N TYR A 45 -16.55 22.61 -4.62
CA TYR A 45 -16.47 22.34 -6.04
C TYR A 45 -17.06 23.51 -6.83
N GLY A 46 -16.56 23.74 -8.05
CA GLY A 46 -17.06 24.79 -8.95
C GLY A 46 -18.52 24.58 -9.37
N ASP A 47 -19.03 25.44 -10.25
CA ASP A 47 -20.45 25.43 -10.68
C ASP A 47 -20.82 24.27 -11.65
N GLY A 48 -20.08 23.15 -11.59
CA GLY A 48 -20.25 21.98 -12.47
C GLY A 48 -21.43 21.07 -12.10
N ARG A 49 -21.69 20.08 -12.97
CA ARG A 49 -22.69 19.03 -12.73
C ARG A 49 -22.07 17.94 -11.85
N LEU A 50 -22.86 17.44 -10.90
CA LEU A 50 -22.40 16.35 -10.02
C LEU A 50 -22.10 15.05 -10.80
N ALA A 51 -22.67 14.86 -11.99
CA ALA A 51 -22.46 13.68 -12.85
C ALA A 51 -21.03 13.62 -13.41
N ASP A 52 -20.36 14.76 -13.48
CA ASP A 52 -19.00 14.84 -14.01
C ASP A 52 -17.96 14.46 -12.92
N HIS A 53 -18.40 13.88 -11.79
CA HIS A 53 -17.57 13.58 -10.63
C HIS A 53 -17.67 12.12 -10.19
N SER A 54 -16.50 11.50 -10.18
CA SER A 54 -16.19 10.28 -9.44
C SER A 54 -14.92 10.52 -8.59
N GLY A 55 -14.83 9.85 -7.45
CA GLY A 55 -13.75 10.00 -6.48
C GLY A 55 -13.99 11.08 -5.42
N PHE A 56 -12.92 11.71 -4.89
CA PHE A 56 -13.05 12.54 -3.68
C PHE A 56 -13.80 13.86 -3.94
N LEU A 57 -14.93 14.06 -3.25
CA LEU A 57 -15.74 15.28 -3.20
C LEU A 57 -15.25 16.22 -2.09
N PRO A 58 -14.49 17.29 -2.41
CA PRO A 58 -13.97 18.20 -1.39
C PRO A 58 -15.08 19.07 -0.79
N ALA A 59 -15.10 19.20 0.53
CA ALA A 59 -16.05 20.03 1.27
C ALA A 59 -15.37 20.82 2.41
N MET A 60 -16.09 21.79 2.95
CA MET A 60 -15.81 22.41 4.24
C MET A 60 -16.82 21.91 5.26
N LEU A 61 -16.36 21.34 6.36
CA LEU A 61 -17.17 21.10 7.55
C LEU A 61 -16.73 22.10 8.63
N ARG A 62 -17.62 23.00 9.07
CA ARG A 62 -17.33 24.03 10.08
C ARG A 62 -16.06 24.84 9.78
N HIS A 63 -15.92 25.27 8.52
CA HIS A 63 -14.74 25.99 8.02
C HIS A 63 -13.41 25.21 8.01
N GLN A 64 -13.43 23.91 8.25
CA GLN A 64 -12.28 23.02 8.06
C GLN A 64 -12.44 22.18 6.80
N GLN A 65 -11.33 21.92 6.10
CA GLN A 65 -11.35 21.08 4.90
C GLN A 65 -11.66 19.63 5.27
N SER A 66 -12.65 19.04 4.59
CA SER A 66 -13.09 17.65 4.70
C SER A 66 -13.58 17.17 3.31
N GLY A 67 -14.28 16.04 3.25
CA GLY A 67 -14.89 15.51 2.04
C GLY A 67 -15.42 14.10 2.23
N CYS A 68 -15.82 13.46 1.15
CA CYS A 68 -16.13 12.04 1.08
C CYS A 68 -15.87 11.56 -0.36
N GLU A 69 -15.65 10.27 -0.57
CA GLU A 69 -15.62 9.74 -1.94
C GLU A 69 -17.05 9.72 -2.48
N ILE A 70 -17.25 10.09 -3.74
CA ILE A 70 -18.54 10.06 -4.42
C ILE A 70 -18.42 9.24 -5.70
N ASP A 71 -19.40 8.38 -5.95
CA ASP A 71 -19.62 7.76 -7.25
C ASP A 71 -21.06 7.95 -7.69
N VAL A 72 -21.24 8.35 -8.95
CA VAL A 72 -22.54 8.65 -9.54
C VAL A 72 -22.80 7.66 -10.67
N HIS A 73 -23.92 6.94 -10.56
CA HIS A 73 -24.38 6.02 -11.59
C HIS A 73 -25.75 6.48 -12.10
N GLY A 74 -25.97 6.37 -13.40
CA GLY A 74 -27.25 6.68 -14.04
C GLY A 74 -27.64 5.59 -15.03
N GLY A 75 -28.93 5.53 -15.35
CA GLY A 75 -29.48 4.58 -16.32
C GLY A 75 -29.97 3.25 -15.70
N PRO A 76 -30.24 2.23 -16.52
CA PRO A 76 -30.85 0.97 -16.08
C PRO A 76 -30.00 0.19 -15.05
N ASP A 77 -28.69 0.44 -15.01
CA ASP A 77 -27.75 -0.24 -14.11
C ASP A 77 -27.61 0.46 -12.75
N ALA A 78 -28.31 1.58 -12.50
CA ALA A 78 -28.16 2.38 -11.29
C ALA A 78 -28.43 1.61 -9.99
N VAL A 79 -29.17 0.50 -10.04
CA VAL A 79 -29.60 -0.29 -8.86
C VAL A 79 -29.06 -1.74 -8.90
N SER A 80 -28.16 -2.06 -9.83
CA SER A 80 -27.73 -3.44 -10.10
C SER A 80 -27.00 -4.10 -8.92
N ASP A 81 -26.28 -3.34 -8.08
CA ASP A 81 -25.43 -3.88 -7.02
C ASP A 81 -26.01 -3.75 -5.59
N ILE A 82 -27.17 -3.12 -5.42
CA ILE A 82 -27.78 -2.89 -4.10
C ILE A 82 -29.27 -3.21 -4.12
N GLU A 83 -29.75 -3.88 -3.08
CA GLU A 83 -31.15 -4.25 -2.95
C GLU A 83 -32.02 -2.98 -2.88
N ALA A 84 -32.83 -2.77 -3.92
CA ALA A 84 -33.69 -1.62 -4.05
C ALA A 84 -34.75 -1.62 -2.94
N PRO A 85 -35.19 -0.44 -2.44
CA PRO A 85 -36.29 -0.40 -1.49
C PRO A 85 -37.59 -0.89 -2.12
N GLU A 86 -38.37 -1.70 -1.39
CA GLU A 86 -39.69 -2.23 -1.79
C GLU A 86 -40.76 -1.13 -1.91
N THR A 87 -40.57 -0.20 -2.84
CA THR A 87 -41.48 0.95 -3.05
C THR A 87 -42.26 0.85 -4.36
N GLY A 88 -41.89 -0.11 -5.23
CA GLY A 88 -42.47 -0.24 -6.58
C GLY A 88 -42.16 0.93 -7.52
N LYS A 89 -41.30 1.87 -7.11
CA LYS A 89 -40.89 3.01 -7.93
C LYS A 89 -39.56 2.71 -8.65
N PRO A 90 -39.43 3.03 -9.95
CA PRO A 90 -38.15 2.98 -10.62
C PRO A 90 -37.23 4.07 -10.07
N PHE A 91 -35.92 3.81 -10.07
CA PHE A 91 -34.88 4.79 -9.79
C PHE A 91 -33.97 4.90 -11.02
N SER A 92 -33.70 6.12 -11.49
CA SER A 92 -32.86 6.35 -12.66
C SER A 92 -31.42 6.73 -12.31
N HIS A 93 -31.15 7.06 -11.05
CA HIS A 93 -29.84 7.49 -10.57
C HIS A 93 -29.51 6.91 -9.18
N ARG A 94 -28.22 6.63 -8.97
CA ARG A 94 -27.61 6.26 -7.70
C ARG A 94 -26.41 7.18 -7.43
N VAL A 95 -26.36 7.74 -6.23
CA VAL A 95 -25.17 8.42 -5.73
C VAL A 95 -24.67 7.66 -4.50
N SER A 96 -23.47 7.10 -4.58
CA SER A 96 -22.79 6.43 -3.47
C SER A 96 -21.78 7.39 -2.86
N LEU A 97 -21.83 7.55 -1.53
CA LEU A 97 -20.96 8.42 -0.75
C LEU A 97 -20.20 7.55 0.24
N ARG A 98 -18.87 7.51 0.15
CA ARG A 98 -18.04 6.67 1.01
C ARG A 98 -17.13 7.48 1.88
N TRP A 99 -16.89 6.96 3.07
CA TRP A 99 -15.91 7.48 3.99
C TRP A 99 -15.19 6.33 4.69
N ALA A 100 -13.94 6.59 5.08
CA ALA A 100 -13.22 5.69 5.97
C ALA A 100 -13.75 5.87 7.41
N SER A 101 -13.03 5.37 8.42
CA SER A 101 -13.36 5.58 9.84
C SER A 101 -13.31 7.05 10.33
N ASP A 102 -13.26 8.04 9.42
CA ASP A 102 -13.20 9.47 9.73
C ASP A 102 -14.61 10.05 9.97
N LYS A 103 -14.84 10.50 11.20
CA LYS A 103 -16.12 11.08 11.62
C LYS A 103 -16.50 12.36 10.87
N ASP A 104 -15.55 13.18 10.44
CA ASP A 104 -15.85 14.39 9.67
C ASP A 104 -16.29 14.04 8.25
N GLU A 105 -15.65 13.04 7.64
CA GLU A 105 -16.02 12.54 6.32
C GLU A 105 -17.40 11.88 6.36
N ALA A 106 -17.70 11.13 7.43
CA ALA A 106 -19.03 10.59 7.70
C ALA A 106 -20.10 11.68 7.79
N ILE A 107 -19.84 12.74 8.55
CA ILE A 107 -20.78 13.88 8.68
C ILE A 107 -20.99 14.53 7.31
N VAL A 108 -19.94 14.75 6.52
CA VAL A 108 -20.06 15.33 5.18
C VAL A 108 -20.91 14.42 4.28
N GLY A 109 -20.58 13.13 4.21
CA GLY A 109 -21.31 12.15 3.41
C GLY A 109 -22.79 12.10 3.77
N LEU A 110 -23.12 11.94 5.06
CA LEU A 110 -24.51 11.89 5.53
C LEU A 110 -25.27 13.20 5.28
N CYS A 111 -24.63 14.37 5.46
CA CYS A 111 -25.27 15.66 5.14
C CYS A 111 -25.56 15.80 3.64
N VAL A 112 -24.61 15.40 2.79
CA VAL A 112 -24.78 15.43 1.33
C VAL A 112 -25.87 14.45 0.90
N ALA A 113 -25.89 13.23 1.45
CA ALA A 113 -26.91 12.23 1.18
C ALA A 113 -28.32 12.74 1.53
N ALA A 114 -28.47 13.33 2.72
CA ALA A 114 -29.73 13.89 3.20
C ALA A 114 -30.20 15.08 2.33
N ALA A 115 -29.30 15.97 1.93
CA ALA A 115 -29.62 17.08 1.05
C ALA A 115 -30.03 16.61 -0.36
N LEU A 116 -29.32 15.62 -0.92
CA LEU A 116 -29.68 15.01 -2.20
C LEU A 116 -31.06 14.36 -2.14
N ALA A 117 -31.31 13.49 -1.17
CA ALA A 117 -32.60 12.83 -1.00
C ALA A 117 -33.76 13.82 -0.87
N ARG A 118 -33.54 14.96 -0.20
CA ARG A 118 -34.57 16.00 -0.10
C ARG A 118 -34.81 16.74 -1.41
N LEU A 119 -33.76 17.09 -2.14
CA LEU A 119 -33.86 17.77 -3.43
C LEU A 119 -34.54 16.90 -4.49
N THR A 120 -34.27 15.60 -4.48
CA THR A 120 -34.70 14.67 -5.53
C THR A 120 -35.88 13.80 -5.11
N GLN A 121 -36.42 14.01 -3.90
CA GLN A 121 -37.41 13.12 -3.28
C GLN A 121 -36.95 11.66 -3.23
N GLY A 122 -35.64 11.45 -3.11
CA GLY A 122 -34.97 10.16 -3.06
C GLY A 122 -35.01 9.48 -1.70
N MET A 123 -34.41 8.31 -1.65
CA MET A 123 -34.21 7.51 -0.45
C MET A 123 -32.72 7.31 -0.18
N VAL A 124 -32.36 7.24 1.10
CA VAL A 124 -30.98 7.02 1.57
C VAL A 124 -30.87 5.64 2.21
N LEU A 125 -29.95 4.81 1.75
CA LEU A 125 -29.47 3.65 2.49
C LEU A 125 -28.19 4.06 3.20
N ASP A 126 -28.19 4.01 4.52
CA ASP A 126 -26.95 4.05 5.30
C ASP A 126 -26.60 2.61 5.65
N GLU A 127 -25.48 2.11 5.12
CA GLU A 127 -25.07 0.72 5.30
C GLU A 127 -24.93 0.34 6.77
N GLY A 128 -24.47 1.27 7.63
CA GLY A 128 -24.36 1.02 9.06
C GLY A 128 -25.71 0.71 9.72
N SER A 129 -26.80 1.23 9.17
CA SER A 129 -28.17 0.93 9.62
C SER A 129 -28.83 -0.24 8.88
N GLY A 130 -28.32 -0.60 7.70
CA GLY A 130 -28.89 -1.59 6.79
C GLY A 130 -30.32 -1.26 6.32
N LYS A 131 -30.78 0.00 6.45
CA LYS A 131 -32.18 0.37 6.20
C LYS A 131 -32.28 1.56 5.27
N TRP A 132 -33.20 1.45 4.31
CA TRP A 132 -33.64 2.56 3.48
C TRP A 132 -34.46 3.57 4.28
N GLN A 133 -34.14 4.84 4.14
CA GLN A 133 -34.72 5.95 4.89
C GLN A 133 -35.19 7.03 3.91
N GLY A 134 -36.38 7.58 4.16
CA GLY A 134 -36.83 8.78 3.46
C GLY A 134 -36.02 10.02 3.89
N ALA A 135 -36.05 11.08 3.08
CA ALA A 135 -35.26 12.29 3.30
C ALA A 135 -35.37 12.88 4.72
N GLY A 136 -36.56 12.87 5.34
CA GLY A 136 -36.73 13.39 6.72
C GLY A 136 -35.90 12.63 7.75
N LYS A 137 -35.94 11.29 7.72
CA LYS A 137 -35.15 10.44 8.62
C LYS A 137 -33.65 10.59 8.37
N ALA A 138 -33.24 10.67 7.10
CA ALA A 138 -31.85 10.91 6.74
C ALA A 138 -31.34 12.26 7.27
N ILE A 139 -32.17 13.31 7.24
CA ILE A 139 -31.85 14.62 7.81
C ILE A 139 -31.65 14.53 9.33
N ASP A 140 -32.60 13.90 10.03
CA ASP A 140 -32.51 13.75 11.48
C ASP A 140 -31.28 12.92 11.89
N HIS A 141 -30.98 11.88 11.13
CA HIS A 141 -29.79 11.05 11.31
C HIS A 141 -28.50 11.87 11.13
N ALA A 142 -28.39 12.66 10.07
CA ALA A 142 -27.24 13.54 9.84
C ALA A 142 -27.08 14.58 10.98
N ARG A 143 -28.18 15.10 11.54
CA ARG A 143 -28.15 16.01 12.71
C ARG A 143 -27.61 15.33 13.95
N GLN A 144 -28.05 14.10 14.24
CA GLN A 144 -27.56 13.33 15.37
C GLN A 144 -26.04 13.14 15.31
N TYR A 145 -25.48 12.88 14.12
CA TYR A 145 -24.03 12.80 13.91
C TYR A 145 -23.32 14.14 14.15
N ILE A 146 -23.89 15.25 13.67
CA ILE A 146 -23.34 16.60 13.92
C ILE A 146 -23.32 16.92 15.43
N GLU A 147 -24.41 16.61 16.13
CA GLU A 147 -24.58 16.85 17.56
C GLU A 147 -23.62 15.98 18.38
N ALA A 148 -23.54 14.68 18.08
CA ALA A 148 -22.64 13.74 18.73
C ALA A 148 -21.16 14.11 18.55
N ALA A 149 -20.80 14.73 17.43
CA ALA A 149 -19.43 15.20 17.20
C ALA A 149 -19.06 16.45 18.04
N GLY A 150 -20.02 17.14 18.65
CA GLY A 150 -19.81 18.34 19.47
C GLY A 150 -19.18 19.50 18.69
N ALA A 151 -18.92 20.65 19.33
CA ALA A 151 -18.14 21.72 18.70
C ALA A 151 -16.64 21.38 18.76
N ARG A 152 -15.92 21.50 17.63
CA ARG A 152 -14.46 21.36 17.64
C ARG A 152 -13.82 22.64 18.18
N CYS A 153 -13.31 22.57 19.40
CA CYS A 153 -12.40 23.57 19.97
C CYS A 153 -10.97 22.99 19.95
N GLY A 154 -10.11 23.51 19.06
CA GLY A 154 -8.69 23.15 19.05
C GLY A 154 -8.02 23.20 17.67
N PRO A 155 -6.68 23.09 17.62
CA PRO A 155 -5.93 22.95 16.37
C PRO A 155 -6.37 21.68 15.63
N ALA A 156 -6.33 21.72 14.29
CA ALA A 156 -6.68 20.55 13.47
C ALA A 156 -5.72 19.39 13.79
N GLU A 157 -6.29 18.31 14.32
CA GLU A 157 -5.53 17.10 14.63
C GLU A 157 -4.79 16.56 13.38
N PRO A 158 -3.61 15.95 13.55
CA PRO A 158 -2.92 15.26 12.46
C PRO A 158 -3.82 14.21 11.81
N GLY A 159 -3.67 14.03 10.49
CA GLY A 159 -4.49 13.11 9.73
C GLY A 159 -3.90 12.79 8.37
N THR A 160 -4.57 11.94 7.60
CA THR A 160 -4.08 11.45 6.30
C THR A 160 -4.95 11.87 5.11
N ARG A 161 -5.74 12.94 5.27
CA ARG A 161 -6.57 13.50 4.20
C ARG A 161 -5.69 14.25 3.19
N PRO A 162 -6.15 14.47 1.95
CA PRO A 162 -5.40 15.27 0.96
C PRO A 162 -4.99 16.66 1.50
N ALA A 163 -5.85 17.27 2.33
CA ALA A 163 -5.56 18.53 3.02
C ALA A 163 -4.37 18.43 3.99
N ASP A 164 -4.30 17.34 4.75
CA ASP A 164 -3.25 17.11 5.74
C ASP A 164 -1.92 16.81 5.02
N ILE A 165 -1.95 15.97 3.98
CA ILE A 165 -0.80 15.70 3.11
C ILE A 165 -0.27 17.01 2.51
N LYS A 166 -1.15 17.86 1.97
CA LYS A 166 -0.78 19.18 1.46
C LYS A 166 -0.15 20.06 2.53
N ARG A 167 -0.62 20.01 3.77
CA ARG A 167 -0.04 20.73 4.90
C ARG A 167 1.38 20.24 5.21
N TYR A 168 1.60 18.92 5.23
CA TYR A 168 2.92 18.32 5.46
C TYR A 168 3.91 18.70 4.36
N LEU A 169 3.48 18.68 3.10
CA LEU A 169 4.34 18.96 1.95
C LEU A 169 4.43 20.45 1.60
N LYS A 170 3.76 21.35 2.33
CA LYS A 170 3.68 22.77 1.99
C LYS A 170 5.07 23.42 1.82
N GLY A 171 6.00 23.14 2.74
CA GLY A 171 7.36 23.66 2.66
C GLY A 171 8.11 23.12 1.43
N LEU A 172 8.07 21.81 1.23
CA LEU A 172 8.70 21.15 0.09
C LEU A 172 8.18 21.70 -1.24
N LEU A 173 6.86 21.82 -1.40
CA LEU A 173 6.22 22.33 -2.62
C LEU A 173 6.51 23.83 -2.88
N ALA A 174 6.87 24.60 -1.85
CA ALA A 174 7.27 25.99 -2.02
C ALA A 174 8.72 26.12 -2.54
N GLU A 175 9.57 25.15 -2.20
CA GLU A 175 10.99 25.11 -2.61
C GLU A 175 11.20 24.33 -3.92
N ARG A 176 10.25 23.47 -4.29
CA ARG A 176 10.37 22.51 -5.40
C ARG A 176 9.34 22.76 -6.47
N GLU A 177 9.70 23.66 -7.38
CA GLU A 177 8.92 23.94 -8.58
C GLU A 177 8.94 22.78 -9.60
N ASP A 178 9.65 21.70 -9.37
CA ASP A 178 9.61 20.48 -10.20
C ASP A 178 8.64 19.42 -9.64
N LEU A 179 7.98 19.72 -8.51
CA LEU A 179 6.99 18.85 -7.87
C LEU A 179 5.60 19.50 -7.83
N VAL A 180 4.56 18.67 -7.90
CA VAL A 180 3.18 19.11 -7.70
C VAL A 180 2.39 18.05 -6.94
N LEU A 181 1.52 18.49 -6.01
CA LEU A 181 0.61 17.61 -5.31
C LEU A 181 -0.81 17.72 -5.92
N VAL A 182 -1.29 16.64 -6.51
CA VAL A 182 -2.64 16.51 -7.07
C VAL A 182 -3.41 15.42 -6.31
N GLY A 183 -4.31 15.84 -5.44
CA GLY A 183 -4.99 14.95 -4.51
C GLY A 183 -3.99 14.28 -3.56
N ARG A 184 -3.69 13.00 -3.81
CA ARG A 184 -2.74 12.15 -3.07
C ARG A 184 -1.47 11.82 -3.84
N HIS A 185 -1.34 12.34 -5.06
CA HIS A 185 -0.20 12.08 -5.92
C HIS A 185 0.77 13.27 -5.86
N LEU A 186 1.98 13.05 -5.34
CA LEU A 186 3.08 13.98 -5.46
C LEU A 186 3.88 13.62 -6.71
N LEU A 187 3.68 14.37 -7.78
CA LEU A 187 4.19 14.07 -9.12
C LEU A 187 5.37 14.97 -9.49
N ILE A 188 6.30 14.41 -10.26
CA ILE A 188 7.35 15.16 -10.98
C ILE A 188 6.72 15.85 -12.19
N ARG A 189 7.06 17.11 -12.44
CA ARG A 189 6.65 17.86 -13.64
C ARG A 189 7.84 18.33 -14.48
N PRO A 190 7.65 18.53 -15.80
CA PRO A 190 6.45 18.17 -16.57
C PRO A 190 6.33 16.63 -16.76
N VAL A 191 5.15 16.20 -17.19
CA VAL A 191 4.81 14.80 -17.49
C VAL A 191 4.55 14.69 -18.99
N ARG A 192 5.10 13.67 -19.67
CA ARG A 192 4.82 13.41 -21.11
C ARG A 192 4.03 12.14 -21.34
N HIS A 193 4.59 11.00 -20.95
CA HIS A 193 4.08 9.64 -21.13
C HIS A 193 4.06 8.83 -19.83
N ILE A 194 4.87 9.20 -18.83
CA ILE A 194 5.08 8.43 -17.60
C ILE A 194 4.84 9.32 -16.39
N LEU A 195 3.86 8.96 -15.57
CA LEU A 195 3.68 9.52 -14.24
C LEU A 195 4.76 8.96 -13.31
N ARG A 196 5.53 9.87 -12.71
CA ARG A 196 6.63 9.56 -11.78
C ARG A 196 6.43 10.36 -10.51
N GLY A 197 6.46 9.71 -9.35
CA GLY A 197 6.19 10.40 -8.10
C GLY A 197 6.00 9.49 -6.89
N ALA A 198 5.19 9.97 -5.95
CA ALA A 198 4.73 9.23 -4.77
C ALA A 198 3.20 9.28 -4.65
N LEU A 199 2.59 8.16 -4.28
CA LEU A 199 1.18 8.08 -3.89
C LEU A 199 1.07 7.88 -2.37
N PHE A 200 0.32 8.75 -1.73
CA PHE A 200 -0.07 8.65 -0.32
C PHE A 200 -1.38 7.88 -0.18
N ASP A 201 -1.27 6.57 -0.07
CA ASP A 201 -2.40 5.64 -0.08
C ASP A 201 -3.04 5.47 1.30
N ARG A 202 -4.37 5.43 1.33
CA ARG A 202 -5.18 5.45 2.55
C ARG A 202 -5.30 4.03 3.09
N THR A 203 -5.20 3.85 4.41
CA THR A 203 -5.31 2.51 5.03
C THR A 203 -6.55 2.36 5.91
N GLY A 204 -7.54 3.23 5.73
CA GLY A 204 -8.73 3.32 6.62
C GLY A 204 -8.44 3.96 7.98
N GLU A 205 -7.18 3.93 8.44
CA GLU A 205 -6.72 4.59 9.68
C GLU A 205 -6.53 6.10 9.50
N ARG A 206 -7.04 6.87 10.46
CA ARG A 206 -7.04 8.34 10.40
C ARG A 206 -5.63 8.96 10.38
N THR A 207 -4.70 8.38 11.12
CA THR A 207 -3.33 8.90 11.31
C THR A 207 -2.28 8.09 10.57
N ARG A 208 -2.70 7.13 9.74
CA ARG A 208 -1.77 6.27 9.01
C ARG A 208 -2.05 6.17 7.51
N PHE A 209 -0.98 6.09 6.74
CA PHE A 209 -1.02 5.89 5.29
C PHE A 209 0.15 5.01 4.83
N ARG A 210 0.10 4.54 3.58
CA ARG A 210 1.25 3.94 2.89
C ARG A 210 1.82 4.93 1.88
N ILE A 211 3.12 4.85 1.64
CA ILE A 211 3.76 5.59 0.55
C ILE A 211 4.13 4.57 -0.52
N TRP A 212 3.55 4.76 -1.70
CA TRP A 212 3.86 3.98 -2.89
C TRP A 212 4.75 4.81 -3.80
N PRO A 213 5.93 4.31 -4.22
CA PRO A 213 6.61 4.85 -5.39
C PRO A 213 5.65 4.78 -6.57
N TYR A 214 5.32 5.93 -7.11
CA TYR A 214 4.31 6.04 -8.16
C TYR A 214 4.99 6.07 -9.51
N LEU A 215 4.87 4.97 -10.24
CA LEU A 215 5.35 4.81 -11.60
C LEU A 215 4.23 4.19 -12.43
N GLN A 216 3.67 4.96 -13.36
CA GLN A 216 2.49 4.57 -14.12
C GLN A 216 2.52 5.20 -15.52
N PRO A 217 2.30 4.43 -16.60
CA PRO A 217 2.11 5.04 -17.92
C PRO A 217 0.82 5.87 -17.96
N LEU A 218 0.85 7.04 -18.59
CA LEU A 218 -0.33 7.91 -18.71
C LEU A 218 -1.48 7.27 -19.49
N TYR A 219 -1.17 6.36 -20.41
CA TYR A 219 -2.18 5.60 -21.14
C TYR A 219 -2.75 4.40 -20.37
N GLY A 220 -2.36 4.22 -19.11
CA GLY A 220 -2.87 3.20 -18.21
C GLY A 220 -4.16 3.61 -17.48
N CYS A 221 -4.57 2.79 -16.51
CA CYS A 221 -5.76 3.07 -15.69
C CYS A 221 -5.47 4.18 -14.66
N PRO A 222 -6.28 5.26 -14.58
CA PRO A 222 -6.05 6.39 -13.68
C PRO A 222 -6.19 6.06 -12.19
N VAL A 223 -6.88 4.96 -11.84
CA VAL A 223 -7.14 4.55 -10.44
C VAL A 223 -6.15 3.51 -9.92
N SER A 224 -5.07 3.23 -10.64
CA SER A 224 -4.06 2.27 -10.19
C SER A 224 -3.18 2.85 -9.06
N THR A 225 -2.78 2.00 -8.12
CA THR A 225 -1.72 2.30 -7.12
C THR A 225 -0.33 2.45 -7.72
N GLY A 226 -0.20 2.28 -9.05
CA GLY A 226 1.05 2.27 -9.79
C GLY A 226 1.57 0.86 -10.01
N CYS A 227 2.84 0.77 -10.40
CA CYS A 227 3.48 -0.50 -10.74
C CYS A 227 4.47 -1.04 -9.70
N LEU A 228 4.65 -0.34 -8.57
CA LEU A 228 5.68 -0.64 -7.57
C LEU A 228 5.05 -0.98 -6.23
N GLU A 229 5.85 -1.54 -5.32
CA GLU A 229 5.47 -1.90 -3.94
C GLU A 229 5.63 -0.72 -2.98
N PRO A 230 4.89 -0.67 -1.85
CA PRO A 230 4.99 0.43 -0.91
C PRO A 230 6.33 0.41 -0.18
N ILE A 231 6.91 1.59 0.08
CA ILE A 231 8.17 1.68 0.81
C ILE A 231 7.97 1.38 2.30
N HIS A 232 8.97 0.70 2.86
CA HIS A 232 9.12 0.35 4.28
C HIS A 232 8.06 -0.59 4.88
N GLY A 233 7.02 -1.00 4.13
CA GLY A 233 6.04 -2.04 4.49
C GLY A 233 5.13 -1.75 5.70
N SER A 234 5.56 -0.92 6.64
CA SER A 234 4.78 -0.45 7.79
C SER A 234 3.95 0.78 7.44
N LEU A 235 2.83 0.93 8.14
CA LEU A 235 2.00 2.12 8.06
C LEU A 235 2.74 3.34 8.62
N TRP A 236 2.78 4.42 7.84
CA TRP A 236 3.39 5.70 8.23
C TRP A 236 2.51 6.42 9.23
N ASP A 237 2.98 6.58 10.47
CA ASP A 237 2.23 7.26 11.53
C ASP A 237 2.54 8.76 11.58
N VAL A 238 1.56 9.59 11.20
CA VAL A 238 1.72 11.05 11.15
C VAL A 238 1.83 11.69 12.53
N THR A 239 1.55 10.95 13.60
CA THR A 239 1.70 11.41 14.99
C THR A 239 3.10 11.17 15.53
N ALA A 240 3.92 10.38 14.83
CA ALA A 240 5.27 10.12 15.25
C ALA A 240 6.11 11.41 15.23
N SER A 241 6.87 11.66 16.30
CA SER A 241 7.68 12.88 16.46
C SER A 241 8.73 13.11 15.36
N HIS A 242 9.09 12.04 14.64
CA HIS A 242 10.09 12.03 13.58
C HIS A 242 9.48 11.86 12.18
N PHE A 243 8.14 11.90 12.08
CA PHE A 243 7.41 11.69 10.84
C PHE A 243 7.88 12.62 9.71
N MET A 244 7.94 13.93 9.98
CA MET A 244 8.27 14.93 8.95
C MET A 244 9.68 14.77 8.37
N PRO A 245 10.75 14.68 9.19
CA PRO A 245 12.08 14.40 8.66
C PRO A 245 12.20 13.07 7.94
N LEU A 246 11.58 12.00 8.47
CA LEU A 246 11.61 10.69 7.82
C LEU A 246 10.88 10.70 6.47
N LEU A 247 9.75 11.41 6.38
CA LEU A 247 8.99 11.56 5.14
C LEU A 247 9.85 12.22 4.05
N GLN A 248 10.57 13.28 4.39
CA GLN A 248 11.42 14.00 3.42
C GLN A 248 12.59 13.15 2.96
N ASP A 249 13.27 12.49 3.89
CA ASP A 249 14.38 11.56 3.62
C ASP A 249 13.95 10.40 2.72
N ALA A 250 12.81 9.78 3.03
CA ALA A 250 12.28 8.64 2.26
C ALA A 250 11.76 9.05 0.87
N LEU A 251 11.09 10.20 0.75
CA LEU A 251 10.69 10.72 -0.56
C LEU A 251 11.91 10.92 -1.45
N LEU A 252 12.98 11.53 -0.96
CA LEU A 252 14.21 11.71 -1.71
C LEU A 252 14.85 10.38 -2.10
N HIS A 253 15.16 9.54 -1.11
CA HIS A 253 16.07 8.41 -1.30
C HIS A 253 15.39 7.11 -1.72
N ASP A 254 14.15 6.90 -1.30
CA ASP A 254 13.43 5.64 -1.48
C ASP A 254 12.32 5.73 -2.53
N VAL A 255 11.92 6.95 -2.92
CA VAL A 255 10.98 7.18 -4.02
C VAL A 255 11.69 7.84 -5.20
N PHE A 256 12.03 9.12 -5.09
CA PHE A 256 12.43 9.93 -6.24
C PHE A 256 13.80 9.56 -6.81
N ALA A 257 14.72 9.03 -6.00
CA ALA A 257 16.00 8.52 -6.51
C ALA A 257 15.83 7.34 -7.48
N ASP A 258 14.80 6.51 -7.30
CA ASP A 258 14.47 5.41 -8.22
C ASP A 258 13.59 5.95 -9.37
N VAL A 259 12.36 6.37 -9.06
CA VAL A 259 11.37 6.72 -10.11
C VAL A 259 11.76 7.94 -10.94
N GLY A 260 12.52 8.87 -10.37
CA GLY A 260 13.00 10.06 -11.09
C GLY A 260 14.11 9.78 -12.10
N SER A 261 14.78 8.62 -11.98
CA SER A 261 15.79 8.16 -12.95
C SER A 261 15.19 7.51 -14.19
N ILE A 262 13.93 7.06 -14.11
CA ILE A 262 13.23 6.44 -15.22
C ILE A 262 12.66 7.54 -16.10
N THR A 263 13.26 7.74 -17.27
CA THR A 263 12.87 8.81 -18.21
C THR A 263 12.32 8.31 -19.53
N THR A 264 12.47 7.03 -19.84
CA THR A 264 12.06 6.45 -21.13
C THR A 264 11.06 5.31 -20.93
N LEU A 265 10.27 5.02 -21.96
CA LEU A 265 9.37 3.87 -21.97
C LEU A 265 10.14 2.54 -21.91
N GLU A 266 11.38 2.50 -22.42
CA GLU A 266 12.29 1.34 -22.27
C GLU A 266 12.74 1.18 -20.82
N GLY A 267 13.09 2.28 -20.14
CA GLY A 267 13.40 2.26 -18.71
C GLY A 267 12.21 1.81 -17.86
N LEU A 268 10.99 2.23 -18.25
CA LEU A 268 9.76 1.74 -17.64
C LEU A 268 9.61 0.23 -17.87
N SER A 269 9.75 -0.27 -19.10
CA SER A 269 9.61 -1.70 -19.39
C SER A 269 10.61 -2.55 -18.60
N SER A 270 11.88 -2.13 -18.52
CA SER A 270 12.89 -2.84 -17.71
C SER A 270 12.51 -2.87 -16.23
N ARG A 271 11.81 -1.85 -15.73
CA ARG A 271 11.33 -1.84 -14.34
C ARG A 271 10.16 -2.82 -14.11
N LEU A 272 9.35 -3.04 -15.14
CA LEU A 272 8.14 -3.88 -15.10
C LEU A 272 8.39 -5.35 -15.45
N GLU A 273 9.45 -5.66 -16.18
CA GLU A 273 9.73 -6.98 -16.75
C GLU A 273 9.69 -8.12 -15.72
N SER A 274 10.15 -7.87 -14.50
CA SER A 274 10.14 -8.88 -13.43
C SER A 274 8.76 -9.09 -12.78
N ASN A 275 7.77 -8.25 -13.07
CA ASN A 275 6.44 -8.31 -12.47
C ASN A 275 5.43 -8.95 -13.44
N ARG A 276 5.04 -10.18 -13.12
CA ARG A 276 4.08 -10.99 -13.89
C ARG A 276 2.74 -10.29 -14.12
N GLU A 277 2.28 -9.50 -13.16
CA GLU A 277 1.00 -8.76 -13.27
C GLU A 277 1.10 -7.53 -14.18
N LYS A 278 2.31 -7.16 -14.62
CA LYS A 278 2.59 -5.94 -15.39
C LYS A 278 3.16 -6.25 -16.78
N VAL A 279 3.11 -7.50 -17.23
CA VAL A 279 3.63 -7.92 -18.54
C VAL A 279 2.97 -7.15 -19.67
N SER A 280 1.65 -6.98 -19.65
CA SER A 280 0.92 -6.17 -20.64
C SER A 280 1.45 -4.74 -20.74
N ALA A 281 1.64 -4.08 -19.60
CA ALA A 281 2.19 -2.72 -19.55
C ALA A 281 3.64 -2.65 -20.06
N CYS A 282 4.44 -3.68 -19.77
CA CYS A 282 5.81 -3.83 -20.28
C CYS A 282 5.83 -3.94 -21.82
N VAL A 283 5.01 -4.83 -22.40
CA VAL A 283 4.89 -5.02 -23.85
C VAL A 283 4.44 -3.75 -24.56
N VAL A 284 3.40 -3.09 -24.05
CA VAL A 284 2.89 -1.83 -24.60
C VAL A 284 3.97 -0.75 -24.55
N ALA A 285 4.69 -0.61 -23.45
CA ALA A 285 5.77 0.37 -23.32
C ALA A 285 6.88 0.14 -24.36
N LEU A 286 7.29 -1.12 -24.59
CA LEU A 286 8.27 -1.46 -25.62
C LEU A 286 7.75 -1.19 -27.04
N LEU A 287 6.49 -1.50 -27.32
CA LEU A 287 5.88 -1.20 -28.62
C LEU A 287 5.90 0.31 -28.88
N LEU A 288 5.43 1.12 -27.92
CA LEU A 288 5.41 2.59 -28.02
C LEU A 288 6.82 3.21 -27.98
N ALA A 289 7.81 2.51 -27.42
CA ALA A 289 9.23 2.87 -27.51
C ALA A 289 9.85 2.58 -28.89
N GLY A 290 9.13 1.89 -29.78
CA GLY A 290 9.65 1.44 -31.08
C GLY A 290 10.58 0.23 -30.96
N ARG A 291 10.33 -0.66 -29.99
CA ARG A 291 11.05 -1.93 -29.75
C ARG A 291 10.15 -3.17 -29.83
N PRO A 292 9.36 -3.36 -30.92
CA PRO A 292 8.43 -4.49 -31.01
C PRO A 292 9.12 -5.86 -31.02
N GLN A 293 10.35 -5.97 -31.53
CA GLN A 293 11.10 -7.24 -31.51
C GLN A 293 11.48 -7.66 -30.09
N THR A 294 11.90 -6.71 -29.26
CA THR A 294 12.18 -6.96 -27.83
C THR A 294 10.91 -7.40 -27.11
N ALA A 295 9.77 -6.73 -27.39
CA ALA A 295 8.48 -7.13 -26.83
C ALA A 295 8.10 -8.57 -27.22
N SER A 296 8.27 -8.94 -28.49
CA SER A 296 8.04 -10.31 -28.96
C SER A 296 8.91 -11.32 -28.22
N THR A 297 10.20 -11.03 -28.06
CA THR A 297 11.15 -11.92 -27.37
C THR A 297 10.73 -12.16 -25.91
N ILE A 298 10.20 -11.14 -25.22
CA ILE A 298 9.68 -11.30 -23.86
C ILE A 298 8.46 -12.22 -23.85
N ILE A 299 7.50 -12.02 -24.77
CA ILE A 299 6.30 -12.88 -24.89
C ILE A 299 6.72 -14.32 -25.18
N ASP A 300 7.59 -14.53 -26.17
CA ASP A 300 8.08 -15.85 -26.56
C ASP A 300 8.76 -16.56 -25.39
N GLY A 301 9.56 -15.83 -24.59
CA GLY A 301 10.22 -16.35 -23.40
C GLY A 301 9.24 -16.74 -22.28
N LEU A 302 8.15 -16.01 -22.09
CA LEU A 302 7.11 -16.33 -21.10
C LEU A 302 6.28 -17.55 -21.52
N GLU A 303 5.88 -17.62 -22.78
CA GLU A 303 5.14 -18.76 -23.32
C GLU A 303 5.95 -20.06 -23.31
N ALA A 304 7.25 -19.97 -23.59
CA ALA A 304 8.15 -21.11 -23.50
C ALA A 304 8.29 -21.64 -22.05
N ARG A 305 8.11 -20.78 -21.05
CA ARG A 305 8.18 -21.15 -19.62
C ARG A 305 6.91 -21.82 -19.13
N ASP A 306 5.75 -21.33 -19.56
CA ASP A 306 4.44 -21.88 -19.16
C ASP A 306 3.37 -21.60 -20.24
N ALA A 307 2.74 -22.67 -20.73
CA ALA A 307 1.74 -22.63 -21.79
C ALA A 307 0.50 -21.81 -21.42
N ILE A 308 0.23 -21.60 -20.12
CA ILE A 308 -0.87 -20.73 -19.67
C ILE A 308 -0.69 -19.32 -20.26
N TRP A 309 0.55 -18.80 -20.35
CA TRP A 309 0.81 -17.44 -20.84
C TRP A 309 0.34 -17.21 -22.27
N ALA A 310 0.31 -18.22 -23.13
CA ALA A 310 -0.13 -18.06 -24.52
C ALA A 310 -1.60 -17.58 -24.61
N HIS A 311 -2.44 -18.02 -23.66
CA HIS A 311 -3.80 -17.53 -23.57
C HIS A 311 -3.87 -16.09 -23.05
N TRP A 312 -3.10 -15.78 -22.00
CA TRP A 312 -3.11 -14.47 -21.34
C TRP A 312 -2.47 -13.36 -22.19
N LEU A 313 -1.51 -13.70 -23.07
CA LEU A 313 -0.77 -12.75 -23.91
C LEU A 313 -1.28 -12.68 -25.35
N ALA A 314 -2.44 -13.30 -25.64
CA ALA A 314 -3.02 -13.31 -26.98
C ALA A 314 -3.36 -11.90 -27.48
N GLU A 315 -3.85 -11.03 -26.60
CA GLU A 315 -4.16 -9.63 -26.94
C GLU A 315 -2.89 -8.82 -27.23
N GLU A 316 -1.84 -9.03 -26.43
CA GLU A 316 -0.52 -8.41 -26.61
C GLU A 316 0.12 -8.84 -27.94
N ARG A 317 0.01 -10.12 -28.32
CA ARG A 317 0.47 -10.58 -29.63
C ARG A 317 -0.28 -9.89 -30.77
N GLN A 318 -1.61 -9.85 -30.69
CA GLN A 318 -2.41 -9.13 -31.68
C GLN A 318 -2.04 -7.64 -31.75
N LEU A 319 -1.73 -7.03 -30.61
CA LEU A 319 -1.30 -5.63 -30.56
C LEU A 319 0.02 -5.41 -31.31
N LEU A 320 0.98 -6.33 -31.23
CA LEU A 320 2.27 -6.23 -31.93
C LEU A 320 2.13 -6.31 -33.46
N ASP A 321 1.10 -6.98 -33.97
CA ASP A 321 0.81 -7.11 -35.41
C ASP A 321 0.08 -5.89 -36.00
N ARG A 322 -0.41 -4.96 -35.15
CA ARG A 322 -1.14 -3.77 -35.59
C ARG A 322 -0.21 -2.71 -36.17
N ASP A 323 -0.75 -1.89 -37.06
CA ASP A 323 -0.07 -0.70 -37.57
C ASP A 323 0.32 0.23 -36.41
N VAL A 324 1.63 0.49 -36.27
CA VAL A 324 2.20 1.24 -35.14
C VAL A 324 1.64 2.66 -35.05
N LYS A 325 1.30 3.29 -36.18
CA LYS A 325 0.74 4.64 -36.21
C LYS A 325 -0.68 4.66 -35.66
N ALA A 326 -1.50 3.68 -36.03
CA ALA A 326 -2.84 3.50 -35.46
C ALA A 326 -2.79 3.23 -33.94
N VAL A 327 -1.85 2.39 -33.50
CA VAL A 327 -1.63 2.14 -32.07
C VAL A 327 -1.23 3.43 -31.34
N CYS A 328 -0.25 4.18 -31.83
CA CYS A 328 0.17 5.44 -31.20
C CYS A 328 -0.98 6.46 -31.10
N ALA A 329 -1.84 6.55 -32.12
CA ALA A 329 -3.02 7.42 -32.08
C ALA A 329 -4.01 7.00 -30.97
N GLU A 330 -4.32 5.71 -30.84
CA GLU A 330 -5.18 5.17 -29.79
C GLU A 330 -4.62 5.47 -28.38
N PHE A 331 -3.31 5.27 -28.21
CA PHE A 331 -2.67 5.47 -26.90
C PHE A 331 -2.56 6.94 -26.50
N ARG A 332 -2.42 7.88 -27.45
CA ARG A 332 -2.54 9.32 -27.16
C ARG A 332 -3.92 9.71 -26.64
N GLU A 333 -4.98 9.17 -27.25
CA GLU A 333 -6.34 9.42 -26.76
C GLU A 333 -6.53 8.87 -25.33
N ARG A 334 -5.89 7.75 -25.00
CA ARG A 334 -5.84 7.23 -23.62
C ARG A 334 -5.09 8.18 -22.69
N GLU A 335 -3.94 8.71 -23.09
CA GLU A 335 -3.20 9.72 -22.30
C GLU A 335 -4.06 10.95 -22.02
N GLU A 336 -4.72 11.50 -23.04
CA GLU A 336 -5.64 12.65 -22.88
C GLU A 336 -6.74 12.36 -21.86
N ARG A 337 -7.41 11.20 -21.97
CA ARG A 337 -8.45 10.80 -21.03
C ARG A 337 -7.93 10.69 -19.61
N THR A 338 -6.77 10.07 -19.41
CA THR A 338 -6.14 9.95 -18.09
C THR A 338 -5.74 11.30 -17.52
N VAL A 339 -5.19 12.20 -18.35
CA VAL A 339 -4.80 13.56 -17.95
C VAL A 339 -6.00 14.35 -17.45
N GLN A 340 -7.15 14.23 -18.12
CA GLN A 340 -8.40 14.85 -17.68
C GLN A 340 -8.92 14.22 -16.39
N ALA A 341 -8.95 12.88 -16.31
CA ALA A 341 -9.41 12.16 -15.12
C ALA A 341 -8.58 12.52 -13.87
N LEU A 342 -7.25 12.60 -14.02
CA LEU A 342 -6.33 12.96 -12.94
C LEU A 342 -6.23 14.46 -12.70
N LYS A 343 -6.79 15.30 -13.58
CA LYS A 343 -6.74 16.78 -13.50
C LYS A 343 -5.31 17.32 -13.49
N ILE A 344 -4.44 16.73 -14.32
CA ILE A 344 -3.02 17.07 -14.43
C ILE A 344 -2.67 17.83 -15.71
N ALA A 345 -3.68 18.35 -16.44
CA ALA A 345 -3.47 19.05 -17.70
C ALA A 345 -2.49 20.23 -17.61
N SER A 346 -2.35 20.87 -16.44
CA SER A 346 -1.43 21.98 -16.22
C SER A 346 0.05 21.58 -16.13
N ILE A 347 0.35 20.28 -16.00
CA ILE A 347 1.72 19.74 -15.94
C ILE A 347 2.01 18.76 -17.08
N TRP A 348 1.04 18.51 -17.94
CA TRP A 348 1.18 17.58 -19.07
C TRP A 348 1.72 18.31 -20.29
N GLU A 349 2.77 17.77 -20.89
CA GLU A 349 3.34 18.20 -22.16
C GLU A 349 3.07 17.10 -23.20
N PRO A 350 2.03 17.25 -24.05
CA PRO A 350 1.77 16.30 -25.12
C PRO A 350 3.01 16.15 -26.01
N SER A 351 3.40 14.91 -26.27
CA SER A 351 4.59 14.55 -27.04
C SER A 351 4.28 13.37 -27.96
N PRO A 352 4.92 13.23 -29.13
CA PRO A 352 4.82 11.99 -29.90
C PRO A 352 5.51 10.85 -29.15
N PHE A 353 4.99 9.63 -29.32
CA PHE A 353 5.67 8.45 -28.79
C PHE A 353 6.99 8.21 -29.54
N PRO A 354 8.01 7.62 -28.90
CA PRO A 354 9.27 7.30 -29.57
C PRO A 354 9.10 6.45 -30.85
N ALA A 355 8.12 5.55 -30.89
CA ALA A 355 7.81 4.74 -32.08
C ALA A 355 7.44 5.56 -33.32
N GLU A 356 6.96 6.81 -33.14
CA GLU A 356 6.59 7.72 -34.23
C GLU A 356 7.78 8.49 -34.79
N LEU A 357 8.96 8.36 -34.15
CA LEU A 357 10.17 9.10 -34.51
C LEU A 357 11.24 8.17 -35.11
N PRO A 358 12.10 8.71 -35.99
CA PRO A 358 13.35 8.06 -36.36
C PRO A 358 14.17 7.72 -35.12
N GLU A 359 14.90 6.60 -35.17
CA GLU A 359 15.63 6.03 -34.02
C GLU A 359 16.53 7.06 -33.30
N HIS A 360 17.29 7.85 -34.04
CA HIS A 360 18.20 8.87 -33.50
C HIS A 360 17.49 10.06 -32.81
N LEU A 361 16.17 10.20 -32.95
CA LEU A 361 15.37 11.26 -32.31
C LEU A 361 14.53 10.74 -31.13
N ARG A 362 14.48 9.42 -30.91
CA ARG A 362 13.61 8.81 -29.90
C ARG A 362 13.88 9.28 -28.48
N GLU A 363 15.13 9.58 -28.16
CA GLU A 363 15.50 10.08 -26.82
C GLU A 363 15.05 11.53 -26.58
N SER A 364 14.76 12.30 -27.64
CA SER A 364 14.38 13.72 -27.51
C SER A 364 13.00 13.92 -26.87
N VAL A 365 12.16 12.86 -26.89
CA VAL A 365 10.83 12.82 -26.27
C VAL A 365 10.79 12.11 -24.92
N ALA A 366 11.96 11.75 -24.37
CA ALA A 366 12.06 11.23 -23.01
C ALA A 366 11.48 12.23 -21.99
N GLU A 367 11.05 11.72 -20.84
CA GLU A 367 10.72 12.55 -19.70
C GLU A 367 11.96 13.36 -19.25
N PRO A 368 11.78 14.59 -18.74
CA PRO A 368 12.90 15.32 -18.17
C PRO A 368 13.52 14.56 -17.00
N GLN A 369 14.86 14.59 -16.94
CA GLN A 369 15.61 14.04 -15.83
C GLN A 369 15.22 14.76 -14.54
N PHE A 370 14.80 14.01 -13.52
CA PHE A 370 14.51 14.59 -12.22
C PHE A 370 15.83 14.96 -11.54
N GLN A 371 15.99 16.23 -11.18
CA GLN A 371 17.10 16.71 -10.37
C GLN A 371 16.60 16.85 -8.94
N ALA A 372 17.21 16.10 -8.01
CA ALA A 372 16.76 16.10 -6.64
C ALA A 372 16.78 17.51 -6.00
N GLY A 373 17.61 18.45 -6.48
CA GLY A 373 17.70 19.80 -5.89
C GLY A 373 18.04 19.75 -4.40
N THR A 374 17.73 20.82 -3.68
CA THR A 374 17.90 20.87 -2.22
C THR A 374 16.73 20.19 -1.53
N TRP A 375 17.02 19.35 -0.54
CA TRP A 375 16.06 18.77 0.38
C TRP A 375 16.39 19.20 1.81
N PRO A 376 15.39 19.27 2.70
CA PRO A 376 15.64 19.43 4.12
C PRO A 376 16.55 18.30 4.63
N ALA A 377 17.53 18.66 5.46
CA ALA A 377 18.47 17.70 5.99
C ALA A 377 17.81 16.76 7.00
N THR A 378 18.12 15.47 6.90
CA THR A 378 17.74 14.45 7.87
C THR A 378 18.47 14.72 9.19
N PRO A 379 17.75 14.89 10.33
CA PRO A 379 18.36 15.18 11.62
C PRO A 379 19.40 14.14 12.03
N ASP A 380 20.49 14.61 12.61
CA ASP A 380 21.54 13.74 13.16
C ASP A 380 20.96 12.75 14.17
N GLY A 381 21.34 11.49 14.04
CA GLY A 381 20.90 10.42 14.93
C GLY A 381 19.48 9.92 14.70
N LEU A 382 18.74 10.41 13.69
CA LEU A 382 17.47 9.80 13.31
C LEU A 382 17.67 8.43 12.67
N LEU A 383 18.60 8.36 11.72
CA LEU A 383 19.00 7.15 11.03
C LEU A 383 20.43 6.77 11.45
N ALA A 384 20.70 5.47 11.54
CA ALA A 384 22.05 4.97 11.73
C ALA A 384 22.38 3.89 10.70
N PRO A 385 23.65 3.83 10.25
CA PRO A 385 24.12 2.71 9.46
C PRO A 385 24.09 1.43 10.30
N LEU A 386 24.00 0.32 9.59
CA LEU A 386 24.14 -1.02 10.16
C LEU A 386 25.53 -1.22 10.78
N PRO A 387 25.75 -2.27 11.58
CA PRO A 387 27.09 -2.66 12.02
C PRO A 387 27.94 -3.09 10.82
N ASP A 388 29.17 -2.62 10.76
CA ASP A 388 30.10 -2.88 9.66
C ASP A 388 31.25 -3.80 10.10
N GLN A 389 31.59 -3.80 11.39
CA GLN A 389 32.67 -4.64 11.93
C GLN A 389 32.14 -5.96 12.51
N PRO A 390 32.79 -7.11 12.25
CA PRO A 390 32.43 -8.38 12.88
C PRO A 390 32.32 -8.28 14.41
N GLY A 391 31.19 -8.75 14.96
CA GLY A 391 30.87 -8.68 16.38
C GLY A 391 30.22 -7.36 16.82
N GLU A 392 30.18 -6.32 15.97
CA GLU A 392 29.52 -5.06 16.28
C GLU A 392 28.01 -5.26 16.41
N LEU A 393 27.44 -4.68 17.47
CA LEU A 393 26.04 -4.78 17.84
C LEU A 393 25.44 -3.37 18.01
N LYS A 394 24.40 -3.07 17.27
CA LYS A 394 23.63 -1.82 17.35
C LYS A 394 22.19 -2.11 17.70
N PHE A 395 21.56 -1.20 18.44
CA PHE A 395 20.16 -1.30 18.82
C PHE A 395 19.36 -0.14 18.23
N SER A 396 18.07 -0.39 17.97
CA SER A 396 17.15 0.60 17.43
C SER A 396 15.72 0.30 17.87
N ARG A 397 14.85 1.31 17.93
CA ARG A 397 13.41 1.10 18.18
C ARG A 397 12.70 0.58 16.93
N GLU A 398 13.09 1.15 15.79
CA GLU A 398 12.45 0.91 14.50
C GLU A 398 13.54 0.69 13.44
N TYR A 399 13.11 0.26 12.26
CA TYR A 399 13.96 0.12 11.08
C TYR A 399 13.13 0.39 9.84
N ILE A 400 13.80 0.84 8.78
CA ILE A 400 13.22 1.06 7.46
C ILE A 400 13.99 0.26 6.41
N PHE A 401 13.48 0.21 5.19
CA PHE A 401 14.15 -0.44 4.07
C PHE A 401 14.53 0.57 2.99
N ARG A 402 15.82 0.68 2.69
CA ARG A 402 16.37 1.47 1.59
C ARG A 402 17.02 0.56 0.57
N ARG A 403 16.49 0.53 -0.66
CA ARG A 403 17.03 -0.32 -1.76
C ARG A 403 17.21 -1.80 -1.36
N GLY A 404 16.24 -2.36 -0.63
CA GLY A 404 16.30 -3.73 -0.12
C GLY A 404 17.13 -3.91 1.16
N PHE A 405 17.84 -2.88 1.61
CA PHE A 405 18.67 -2.92 2.82
C PHE A 405 17.97 -2.31 4.02
N PRO A 406 18.06 -2.95 5.20
CA PRO A 406 17.54 -2.33 6.39
C PRO A 406 18.43 -1.15 6.84
N LEU A 407 17.80 -0.12 7.38
CA LEU A 407 18.45 0.98 8.09
C LEU A 407 17.83 1.13 9.47
N LEU A 408 18.64 1.46 10.47
CA LEU A 408 18.16 1.63 11.84
C LEU A 408 17.53 3.00 12.01
N LEU A 409 16.30 3.03 12.53
CA LEU A 409 15.51 4.24 12.79
C LEU A 409 15.31 4.43 14.30
N LYS A 410 15.76 5.59 14.80
CA LYS A 410 15.94 5.88 16.24
C LYS A 410 16.94 4.89 16.87
N PRO A 411 18.21 4.94 16.44
CA PRO A 411 19.28 4.20 17.08
C PRO A 411 19.33 4.50 18.58
N MET A 412 19.69 3.49 19.36
CA MET A 412 19.82 3.60 20.80
C MET A 412 21.15 3.01 21.28
N THR A 413 21.55 3.41 22.49
CA THR A 413 22.75 2.86 23.12
C THR A 413 22.53 1.39 23.49
N ILE A 414 23.61 0.63 23.60
CA ILE A 414 23.58 -0.78 24.03
C ILE A 414 22.87 -0.92 25.39
N ALA A 415 23.15 -0.03 26.34
CA ALA A 415 22.52 -0.05 27.66
C ALA A 415 20.99 0.18 27.59
N ALA A 416 20.53 1.06 26.70
CA ALA A 416 19.10 1.27 26.46
C ALA A 416 18.45 0.06 25.80
N GLY A 417 19.11 -0.55 24.81
CA GLY A 417 18.63 -1.77 24.14
C GLY A 417 18.49 -2.96 25.10
N GLN A 418 19.49 -3.17 25.96
CA GLN A 418 19.43 -4.20 27.01
C GLN A 418 18.33 -3.94 28.03
N ARG A 419 18.05 -2.66 28.36
CA ARG A 419 16.94 -2.30 29.24
C ARG A 419 15.59 -2.58 28.58
N ALA A 420 15.40 -2.17 27.32
CA ALA A 420 14.19 -2.45 26.55
C ALA A 420 13.94 -3.96 26.42
N TYR A 421 15.00 -4.76 26.18
CA TYR A 421 14.90 -6.21 26.13
C TYR A 421 14.40 -6.82 27.44
N ARG A 422 15.00 -6.43 28.58
CA ARG A 422 14.58 -6.89 29.91
C ARG A 422 13.17 -6.41 30.29
N ALA A 423 12.77 -5.26 29.77
CA ALA A 423 11.44 -4.69 29.97
C ALA A 423 10.40 -5.25 29.00
N HIS A 424 10.76 -6.21 28.14
CA HIS A 424 9.85 -6.80 27.16
C HIS A 424 9.22 -5.73 26.26
N GLU A 425 10.03 -4.76 25.82
CA GLU A 425 9.62 -3.71 24.90
C GLU A 425 10.07 -4.06 23.47
N ARG A 426 9.36 -3.51 22.47
CA ARG A 426 9.78 -3.61 21.08
C ARG A 426 11.19 -3.02 20.90
N LEU A 427 12.04 -3.80 20.23
CA LEU A 427 13.40 -3.41 19.86
C LEU A 427 13.89 -4.18 18.63
N ILE A 428 14.90 -3.61 17.97
CA ILE A 428 15.67 -4.25 16.92
C ILE A 428 17.14 -4.25 17.35
N ALA A 429 17.78 -5.40 17.20
CA ALA A 429 19.21 -5.55 17.39
C ALA A 429 19.84 -5.98 16.07
N ALA A 430 20.74 -5.16 15.54
CA ALA A 430 21.51 -5.45 14.35
C ALA A 430 22.92 -5.89 14.76
N GLN A 431 23.35 -7.04 14.26
CA GLN A 431 24.67 -7.60 14.54
C GLN A 431 25.36 -8.00 13.24
N ARG A 432 26.64 -7.62 13.10
CA ARG A 432 27.51 -8.19 12.08
C ARG A 432 28.14 -9.47 12.64
N LEU A 433 27.86 -10.60 12.03
CA LEU A 433 28.39 -11.89 12.46
C LEU A 433 29.87 -12.04 12.08
N HIS A 434 30.53 -13.05 12.65
CA HIS A 434 31.96 -13.30 12.40
C HIS A 434 32.29 -13.68 10.96
N ASP A 435 31.33 -14.29 10.27
CA ASP A 435 31.39 -14.64 8.84
C ASP A 435 31.01 -13.47 7.92
N GLY A 436 30.70 -12.29 8.46
CA GLY A 436 30.36 -11.08 7.71
C GLY A 436 28.88 -10.91 7.39
N MET A 437 28.04 -11.94 7.62
CA MET A 437 26.60 -11.82 7.47
C MET A 437 26.01 -10.79 8.44
N LEU A 438 24.90 -10.16 8.05
CA LEU A 438 24.16 -9.25 8.91
C LEU A 438 22.93 -9.96 9.48
N LEU A 439 22.80 -9.95 10.80
CA LEU A 439 21.61 -10.43 11.49
C LEU A 439 20.81 -9.26 12.08
N LEU A 440 19.53 -9.17 11.76
CA LEU A 440 18.56 -8.37 12.50
C LEU A 440 17.69 -9.26 13.37
N SER A 441 17.72 -9.03 14.68
CA SER A 441 16.81 -9.63 15.65
C SER A 441 15.72 -8.61 15.96
N ILE A 442 14.50 -8.86 15.49
CA ILE A 442 13.32 -8.02 15.70
C ILE A 442 12.50 -8.66 16.80
N VAL A 443 12.43 -8.02 17.96
CA VAL A 443 11.62 -8.47 19.10
C VAL A 443 10.39 -7.57 19.15
N ASP A 444 9.22 -8.15 18.91
CA ASP A 444 7.93 -7.45 18.92
C ASP A 444 6.95 -8.16 19.87
N PRO A 445 6.93 -7.75 21.15
CA PRO A 445 5.96 -8.27 22.12
C PRO A 445 4.58 -7.76 21.75
N GLN A 446 3.62 -8.67 21.60
CA GLN A 446 2.26 -8.36 21.20
C GLN A 446 1.30 -8.73 22.32
N ARG A 447 0.30 -7.90 22.56
CA ARG A 447 -0.81 -8.31 23.41
C ARG A 447 -1.63 -9.36 22.67
N ALA A 448 -1.88 -10.48 23.32
CA ALA A 448 -2.75 -11.54 22.83
C ALA A 448 -4.15 -10.97 22.54
N HIS A 449 -4.79 -11.53 21.53
CA HIS A 449 -6.12 -11.12 21.12
C HIS A 449 -7.15 -11.35 22.23
N GLN A 450 -8.17 -10.49 22.33
CA GLN A 450 -9.15 -10.55 23.42
C GLN A 450 -9.88 -11.90 23.46
N SER A 451 -10.25 -12.44 22.30
CA SER A 451 -10.88 -13.78 22.22
C SER A 451 -10.01 -14.91 22.78
N TRP A 452 -8.69 -14.79 22.71
CA TRP A 452 -7.78 -15.74 23.34
C TRP A 452 -7.73 -15.51 24.85
N ILE A 453 -7.59 -14.25 25.29
CA ILE A 453 -7.62 -13.89 26.72
C ILE A 453 -8.89 -14.46 27.39
N ASP A 454 -10.04 -14.34 26.72
CA ASP A 454 -11.34 -14.81 27.23
C ASP A 454 -11.44 -16.35 27.33
N GLN A 455 -10.64 -17.08 26.53
CA GLN A 455 -10.61 -18.55 26.50
C GLN A 455 -9.53 -19.15 27.41
N THR A 456 -8.58 -18.35 27.87
CA THR A 456 -7.43 -18.82 28.66
C THR A 456 -7.71 -18.95 30.14
N SER A 457 -6.87 -19.74 30.82
CA SER A 457 -6.97 -19.92 32.26
C SER A 457 -6.78 -18.58 32.99
N PRO A 458 -7.54 -18.30 34.07
CA PRO A 458 -7.35 -17.11 34.89
C PRO A 458 -5.91 -17.07 35.44
N GLY A 459 -5.05 -16.25 34.86
CA GLY A 459 -3.62 -16.15 35.20
C GLY A 459 -2.64 -16.30 34.04
N ALA A 460 -3.11 -16.64 32.83
CA ALA A 460 -2.28 -16.62 31.64
C ALA A 460 -1.81 -15.19 31.32
N ASP A 461 -0.53 -15.03 30.96
CA ASP A 461 -0.01 -13.72 30.55
C ASP A 461 -0.64 -13.33 29.21
N PRO A 462 -1.34 -12.17 29.13
CA PRO A 462 -1.94 -11.68 27.89
C PRO A 462 -0.90 -11.16 26.89
N ILE A 463 0.40 -11.39 27.10
CA ILE A 463 1.47 -10.98 26.18
C ILE A 463 2.03 -12.22 25.47
N GLY A 464 1.84 -12.24 24.15
CA GLY A 464 2.51 -13.14 23.22
C GLY A 464 3.79 -12.52 22.66
N TYR A 465 4.60 -13.35 22.02
CA TYR A 465 5.81 -12.92 21.33
C TYR A 465 5.75 -13.27 19.86
N HIS A 466 5.95 -12.25 19.04
CA HIS A 466 6.26 -12.42 17.63
C HIS A 466 7.65 -11.86 17.38
N SER A 467 8.65 -12.74 17.23
CA SER A 467 10.02 -12.32 16.93
C SER A 467 10.41 -12.76 15.54
N ARG A 468 11.22 -11.95 14.86
CA ARG A 468 11.75 -12.27 13.53
C ARG A 468 13.25 -12.09 13.49
N PHE A 469 13.93 -13.03 12.86
CA PHE A 469 15.36 -12.96 12.61
C PHE A 469 15.58 -12.87 11.11
N LEU A 470 16.21 -11.78 10.68
CA LEU A 470 16.52 -11.55 9.28
C LEU A 470 18.04 -11.69 9.11
N LEU A 471 18.48 -12.77 8.47
CA LEU A 471 19.88 -13.03 8.18
C LEU A 471 20.17 -12.72 6.72
N TYR A 472 20.96 -11.68 6.47
CA TYR A 472 21.34 -11.21 5.15
C TYR A 472 22.72 -11.76 4.77
N GLY A 473 22.76 -12.52 3.67
CA GLY A 473 23.98 -12.82 2.91
C GLY A 473 24.19 -11.83 1.76
N ILE A 474 25.01 -12.22 0.78
CA ILE A 474 25.31 -11.42 -0.42
C ILE A 474 24.13 -11.38 -1.38
N GLU A 475 23.48 -12.52 -1.62
CA GLU A 475 22.41 -12.66 -2.64
C GLU A 475 21.06 -13.08 -2.05
N ARG A 476 21.07 -13.68 -0.84
CA ARG A 476 19.88 -14.25 -0.21
C ARG A 476 19.63 -13.68 1.17
N LEU A 477 18.38 -13.81 1.60
CA LEU A 477 17.89 -13.49 2.94
C LEU A 477 17.22 -14.74 3.52
N ALA A 478 17.58 -15.11 4.75
CA ALA A 478 16.79 -16.02 5.56
C ALA A 478 15.97 -15.25 6.58
N GLU A 479 14.65 -15.43 6.58
CA GLU A 479 13.73 -14.89 7.60
C GLU A 479 13.22 -16.05 8.46
N VAL A 480 13.53 -15.99 9.75
CA VAL A 480 13.08 -16.98 10.73
C VAL A 480 12.05 -16.33 11.62
N SER A 481 10.81 -16.84 11.57
CA SER A 481 9.71 -16.36 12.39
C SER A 481 9.59 -17.22 13.63
N LEU A 482 9.49 -16.57 14.79
CA LEU A 482 9.26 -17.21 16.07
C LEU A 482 7.96 -16.71 16.66
N HIS A 483 7.21 -17.64 17.21
CA HIS A 483 5.92 -17.36 17.79
C HIS A 483 5.77 -18.03 19.15
N ARG A 484 5.14 -17.30 20.06
CA ARG A 484 4.73 -17.78 21.37
C ARG A 484 3.41 -17.10 21.73
N ARG A 485 2.36 -17.87 22.01
CA ARG A 485 1.04 -17.28 22.33
C ARG A 485 1.01 -16.63 23.70
N SER A 486 1.70 -17.22 24.68
CA SER A 486 1.75 -16.71 26.05
C SER A 486 3.10 -16.99 26.72
N LEU A 487 3.58 -16.02 27.51
CA LEU A 487 4.77 -16.17 28.33
C LEU A 487 4.67 -17.25 29.41
N SER A 488 3.45 -17.67 29.80
CA SER A 488 3.24 -18.63 30.89
C SER A 488 2.91 -20.05 30.43
N GLU A 489 2.44 -20.25 29.19
CA GLU A 489 1.82 -21.52 28.78
C GLU A 489 2.59 -22.29 27.71
N GLU A 490 3.16 -21.59 26.70
CA GLU A 490 3.83 -22.25 25.57
C GLU A 490 5.32 -21.89 25.55
N PRO A 491 6.21 -22.76 25.06
CA PRO A 491 7.58 -22.36 24.78
C PRO A 491 7.64 -21.52 23.50
N LEU A 492 8.68 -20.70 23.36
CA LEU A 492 8.94 -19.99 22.10
C LEU A 492 9.37 -21.02 21.05
N SER A 493 8.71 -20.99 19.89
CA SER A 493 9.02 -21.93 18.80
C SER A 493 9.18 -21.24 17.46
N ILE A 494 10.03 -21.81 16.61
CA ILE A 494 10.17 -21.40 15.20
C ILE A 494 8.89 -21.82 14.47
N SER A 495 8.17 -20.87 13.91
CA SER A 495 6.92 -21.09 13.16
C SER A 495 7.14 -21.12 11.65
N SER A 496 8.15 -20.40 11.14
CA SER A 496 8.55 -20.49 9.74
C SER A 496 10.01 -20.19 9.53
N ILE A 497 10.56 -20.73 8.44
CA ILE A 497 11.81 -20.28 7.83
C ILE A 497 11.54 -20.00 6.36
N ASP A 498 11.83 -18.78 5.93
CA ASP A 498 11.68 -18.32 4.56
C ASP A 498 13.07 -17.97 3.99
N ILE A 499 13.44 -18.54 2.84
CA ILE A 499 14.61 -18.14 2.07
C ILE A 499 14.15 -17.38 0.83
N ARG A 500 14.67 -16.17 0.68
CA ARG A 500 14.30 -15.26 -0.40
C ARG A 500 15.54 -14.67 -1.07
N SER A 501 15.35 -14.08 -2.24
CA SER A 501 16.32 -13.10 -2.75
C SER A 501 16.53 -11.98 -1.72
N ARG A 502 17.72 -11.40 -1.69
CA ARG A 502 18.08 -10.35 -0.72
C ARG A 502 17.16 -9.13 -0.76
N ASP A 503 16.67 -8.79 -1.96
CA ASP A 503 15.67 -7.73 -2.18
C ASP A 503 14.23 -8.13 -1.81
N ARG A 504 14.04 -9.38 -1.37
CA ARG A 504 12.77 -10.00 -0.93
C ARG A 504 11.72 -10.17 -2.02
N ARG A 505 12.06 -9.95 -3.30
CA ARG A 505 11.12 -10.06 -4.43
C ARG A 505 10.82 -11.50 -4.84
N ARG A 506 11.77 -12.41 -4.64
CA ARG A 506 11.63 -13.82 -5.03
C ARG A 506 11.68 -14.70 -3.79
N GLU A 507 10.61 -15.42 -3.54
CA GLU A 507 10.63 -16.55 -2.61
C GLU A 507 11.33 -17.74 -3.31
N ILE A 508 12.36 -18.27 -2.66
CA ILE A 508 13.14 -19.40 -3.16
C ILE A 508 12.66 -20.68 -2.49
N TRP A 509 12.46 -20.61 -1.18
CA TRP A 509 12.05 -21.73 -0.35
C TRP A 509 11.34 -21.22 0.91
N ARG A 510 10.33 -21.94 1.38
CA ARG A 510 9.64 -21.65 2.64
C ARG A 510 9.32 -22.96 3.33
N CYS A 511 9.46 -23.00 4.65
CA CYS A 511 8.89 -24.04 5.47
C CYS A 511 8.08 -23.45 6.62
N ASN A 512 6.84 -23.89 6.76
CA ASN A 512 5.98 -23.57 7.89
C ASN A 512 5.97 -24.76 8.86
N PHE A 513 6.07 -24.48 10.15
CA PHE A 513 6.12 -25.49 11.21
C PHE A 513 4.89 -25.36 12.11
N ARG A 514 4.32 -26.50 12.50
CA ARG A 514 3.26 -26.58 13.52
C ARG A 514 3.74 -27.50 14.63
N HIS A 515 4.32 -26.90 15.66
CA HIS A 515 4.93 -27.63 16.77
C HIS A 515 3.93 -28.54 17.50
N ASP A 516 2.70 -28.09 17.70
CA ASP A 516 1.61 -28.84 18.34
C ASP A 516 1.17 -30.08 17.56
N GLN A 517 1.26 -30.03 16.23
CA GLN A 517 0.90 -31.10 15.33
C GLN A 517 2.09 -31.96 14.91
N ALA A 518 3.31 -31.57 15.28
CA ALA A 518 4.56 -32.17 14.81
C ALA A 518 4.61 -32.32 13.27
N VAL A 519 4.15 -31.31 12.53
CA VAL A 519 4.19 -31.29 11.06
C VAL A 519 4.91 -30.06 10.53
N ALA A 520 5.44 -30.21 9.33
CA ALA A 520 6.02 -29.13 8.54
C ALA A 520 5.47 -29.15 7.12
N THR A 521 5.32 -27.97 6.53
CA THR A 521 4.91 -27.81 5.12
C THR A 521 5.96 -27.01 4.38
N VAL A 522 6.58 -27.63 3.37
CA VAL A 522 7.65 -27.06 2.55
C VAL A 522 7.10 -26.61 1.20
N PHE A 523 7.46 -25.39 0.80
CA PHE A 523 7.24 -24.81 -0.52
C PHE A 523 8.61 -24.53 -1.13
N ASP A 524 8.94 -25.19 -2.24
CA ASP A 524 10.26 -25.07 -2.88
C ASP A 524 10.12 -24.60 -4.33
N ALA A 525 10.40 -23.32 -4.56
CA ALA A 525 10.31 -22.72 -5.88
C ALA A 525 11.48 -23.09 -6.81
N ARG A 526 12.46 -23.87 -6.32
CA ARG A 526 13.54 -24.45 -7.14
C ARG A 526 13.07 -25.73 -7.86
N GLY A 527 12.04 -26.39 -7.33
CA GLY A 527 11.48 -27.62 -7.89
C GLY A 527 10.31 -27.41 -8.85
N ALA A 528 9.81 -28.49 -9.44
CA ALA A 528 8.68 -28.46 -10.38
C ALA A 528 7.30 -28.37 -9.69
N SER A 529 7.21 -28.61 -8.38
CA SER A 529 5.95 -28.57 -7.63
C SER A 529 5.74 -27.20 -6.99
N LEU A 530 4.74 -26.46 -7.46
CA LEU A 530 4.26 -25.23 -6.81
C LEU A 530 3.38 -25.52 -5.58
N GLY A 531 2.96 -26.78 -5.38
CA GLY A 531 2.19 -27.22 -4.21
C GLY A 531 3.09 -27.51 -3.01
N GLY A 532 2.67 -27.04 -1.82
CA GLY A 532 3.37 -27.31 -0.57
C GLY A 532 3.31 -28.79 -0.18
N ILE A 533 4.44 -29.36 0.24
CA ILE A 533 4.56 -30.74 0.69
C ILE A 533 4.53 -30.77 2.21
N THR A 534 3.52 -31.43 2.78
CA THR A 534 3.41 -31.61 4.23
C THR A 534 3.98 -32.96 4.65
N SER A 535 4.79 -32.97 5.70
CA SER A 535 5.36 -34.17 6.30
C SER A 535 5.38 -34.09 7.82
N ASP A 536 5.36 -35.25 8.47
CA ASP A 536 5.61 -35.36 9.90
C ASP A 536 7.06 -34.97 10.24
N LEU A 537 7.26 -34.31 11.36
CA LEU A 537 8.56 -33.91 11.86
C LEU A 537 9.18 -35.03 12.70
N PRO A 538 10.41 -35.48 12.35
CA PRO A 538 11.22 -36.31 13.22
C PRO A 538 11.38 -35.69 14.62
N PRO A 539 11.42 -36.49 15.70
CA PRO A 539 11.51 -35.98 17.07
C PRO A 539 12.69 -35.03 17.31
N ASP A 540 13.79 -35.23 16.58
CA ASP A 540 15.00 -34.46 16.72
C ASP A 540 14.93 -33.08 16.02
N LEU A 541 14.14 -32.96 14.94
CA LEU A 541 13.78 -31.68 14.31
C LEU A 541 12.68 -30.96 15.10
N LEU A 542 11.72 -31.70 15.65
CA LEU A 542 10.71 -31.14 16.55
C LEU A 542 11.36 -30.45 17.76
N ALA A 543 12.36 -31.09 18.38
CA ALA A 543 13.15 -30.49 19.45
C ALA A 543 13.96 -29.27 19.01
N ALA A 544 14.32 -29.17 17.73
CA ALA A 544 15.05 -28.01 17.19
C ALA A 544 14.17 -26.76 17.08
N LEU A 545 12.84 -26.92 16.94
CA LEU A 545 11.89 -25.81 16.86
C LEU A 545 11.79 -25.00 18.15
N VAL A 546 11.99 -25.64 19.30
CA VAL A 546 11.78 -25.02 20.62
C VAL A 546 13.07 -24.43 21.16
N LEU A 547 13.04 -23.17 21.58
CA LEU A 547 14.18 -22.48 22.16
C LEU A 547 13.78 -21.50 23.26
N ASP A 548 14.74 -21.14 24.10
CA ASP A 548 14.61 -20.03 25.03
C ASP A 548 14.51 -18.71 24.26
N HIS A 549 14.04 -17.65 24.94
CA HIS A 549 13.97 -16.35 24.31
C HIS A 549 15.39 -15.92 23.87
N PRO A 550 15.62 -15.75 22.55
CA PRO A 550 16.94 -15.40 22.03
C PRO A 550 17.38 -14.06 22.60
N VAL A 551 18.59 -14.04 23.17
CA VAL A 551 19.20 -12.84 23.72
C VAL A 551 19.84 -12.05 22.57
N PRO A 552 19.47 -10.79 22.35
CA PRO A 552 20.11 -9.95 21.35
C PRO A 552 21.64 -9.91 21.50
N GLY A 553 22.35 -10.20 20.41
CA GLY A 553 23.82 -10.29 20.40
C GLY A 553 24.40 -11.69 20.67
N ALA A 554 23.57 -12.68 21.00
CA ALA A 554 23.98 -14.08 21.21
C ALA A 554 23.24 -15.04 20.24
N PRO A 555 23.52 -14.99 18.92
CA PRO A 555 22.70 -15.64 17.91
C PRO A 555 23.00 -17.12 17.68
N ASN A 556 24.00 -17.68 18.38
CA ASN A 556 24.53 -19.00 18.08
C ASN A 556 23.48 -20.12 18.16
N ASP A 557 22.58 -20.08 19.15
CA ASP A 557 21.58 -21.12 19.31
C ASP A 557 20.55 -21.10 18.17
N ILE A 558 20.00 -19.93 17.85
CA ILE A 558 19.02 -19.79 16.77
C ILE A 558 19.64 -20.17 15.42
N LEU A 559 20.86 -19.71 15.11
CA LEU A 559 21.54 -20.05 13.85
C LEU A 559 21.80 -21.55 13.72
N ARG A 560 22.25 -22.21 14.80
CA ARG A 560 22.47 -23.66 14.81
C ARG A 560 21.17 -24.42 14.56
N ARG A 561 20.07 -24.01 15.19
CA ARG A 561 18.74 -24.63 15.01
C ARG A 561 18.20 -24.41 13.60
N THR A 562 18.31 -23.19 13.08
CA THR A 562 17.91 -22.86 11.70
C THR A 562 18.65 -23.71 10.68
N ARG A 563 19.99 -23.84 10.78
CA ARG A 563 20.79 -24.71 9.88
C ARG A 563 20.28 -26.15 9.90
N ARG A 564 20.10 -26.72 11.10
CA ARG A 564 19.59 -28.08 11.25
C ARG A 564 18.20 -28.27 10.63
N LEU A 565 17.30 -27.31 10.80
CA LEU A 565 15.96 -27.36 10.21
C LEU A 565 16.00 -27.25 8.68
N LEU A 566 16.87 -26.40 8.13
CA LEU A 566 17.06 -26.28 6.68
C LEU A 566 17.60 -27.58 6.08
N ASP A 567 18.62 -28.17 6.69
CA ASP A 567 19.19 -29.45 6.27
C ASP A 567 18.13 -30.57 6.34
N GLY A 568 17.43 -30.66 7.48
CA GLY A 568 16.42 -31.69 7.74
C GLY A 568 15.17 -31.59 6.86
N MET A 569 14.82 -30.39 6.40
CA MET A 569 13.67 -30.14 5.53
C MET A 569 14.03 -30.05 4.04
N GLY A 570 15.25 -30.46 3.67
CA GLY A 570 15.66 -30.59 2.27
C GLY A 570 16.02 -29.28 1.57
N TYR A 571 16.25 -28.18 2.31
CA TYR A 571 16.85 -26.99 1.72
C TYR A 571 18.33 -27.21 1.41
N GLY A 572 19.05 -27.82 2.34
CA GLY A 572 20.50 -27.96 2.38
C GLY A 572 21.18 -26.94 3.28
N GLU A 573 22.48 -26.73 3.06
CA GLU A 573 23.29 -25.82 3.88
C GLU A 573 22.76 -24.37 3.77
N LEU A 574 22.81 -23.64 4.89
CA LEU A 574 22.53 -22.21 4.93
C LEU A 574 23.68 -21.43 4.29
N ASP A 575 23.75 -21.49 2.97
CA ASP A 575 24.65 -20.67 2.16
C ASP A 575 23.84 -19.56 1.48
N LEU A 576 23.92 -18.38 2.08
CA LEU A 576 23.25 -17.17 1.61
C LEU A 576 24.11 -16.36 0.62
N ASP A 577 25.33 -16.83 0.37
CA ASP A 577 26.30 -16.22 -0.52
C ASP A 577 26.36 -16.95 -1.88
N LEU A 578 25.70 -18.11 -2.01
CA LEU A 578 25.50 -18.76 -3.30
C LEU A 578 24.79 -17.82 -4.29
N PRO A 579 25.30 -17.70 -5.53
CA PRO A 579 24.60 -16.98 -6.58
C PRO A 579 23.20 -17.59 -6.80
N LEU A 580 22.28 -16.77 -7.27
CA LEU A 580 20.99 -17.27 -7.76
C LEU A 580 21.26 -18.13 -9.00
N GLU A 581 21.05 -19.44 -8.91
CA GLU A 581 21.15 -20.33 -10.08
C GLU A 581 20.07 -19.95 -11.09
N GLY A 582 20.49 -19.57 -12.31
CA GLY A 582 19.66 -19.37 -13.50
C GLY A 582 18.59 -18.27 -13.40
N SER A 583 18.93 -17.07 -13.87
CA SER A 583 17.97 -16.07 -14.38
C SER A 583 17.64 -16.34 -15.85
#